data_AF-A0A2T1C1F8-F1
#
_entry.id   AF-A0A2T1C1F8-F1
#
_cell.length_a   1.000
_cell.length_b   1.000
_cell.length_c   1.000
_cell.angle_alpha   90.00
_cell.angle_beta   90.00
_cell.angle_gamma   90.00
#
_symmetry.space_group_name_H-M   'P 1'
#
loop_
_entity.id
_entity.type
_entity.pdbx_description
1 polymer ?
#
loop_
_entity_poly.entity_id
_entity_poly.type
_entity_poly.pdbx_seq_one_letter_code
_entity_poly.pdbx_strand_id
1 'polypeptide(L)'
;MNKRLLLAEKAFTIISLIHYSGGPLVLILTGGASEGDGSTGGSDFALIQLVFLVIYFINFCLLILRWKKVIQLVTKDISVWLLLGVAAFSFFWSYDPTITKSRVIALFGTILFSLYLASRYSLKEQLELLGWTFGIIIVTSFLLGIALPNYGKMEGVHWGKWRGIYSHKNVLGKVMTPSAIVFLLLAMKAQAKSWIFWGGLSSSVLLIILSKSSSALLNIIILISALLLFQILKWRSDFMLTALLGILSISIILYTLVTTNAATITALFGKDLTLSGRTNFWPLILDKIAQQPWLGYGFGAFWKGFDGPSDYIWHASSFKAPNSHNGYLDLCLELGLVGLSIYLIGYFISLQKALFYVRAVKTYDGFFPALFLVYIVLANLTESTLIIQNNFFLVIQFAIFFSISLPQKEPRKFTPEKYHKIKQIPII
;
A
#
# COMPACT_ATOMS: atom_id res chain seq x y z
N MET A 1 -18.73 -17.06 -19.99
CA MET A 1 -18.48 -17.31 -18.55
C MET A 1 -19.77 -17.04 -17.79
N ASN A 2 -20.23 -17.97 -16.96
CA ASN A 2 -21.49 -17.84 -16.21
C ASN A 2 -21.44 -16.60 -15.29
N LYS A 3 -22.50 -15.79 -15.23
CA LYS A 3 -22.58 -14.58 -14.37
C LYS A 3 -22.24 -14.88 -12.91
N ARG A 4 -22.61 -16.08 -12.42
CA ARG A 4 -22.30 -16.55 -11.07
C ARG A 4 -20.79 -16.71 -10.82
N LEU A 5 -20.05 -17.25 -11.80
CA LEU A 5 -18.60 -17.41 -11.69
C LEU A 5 -17.87 -16.07 -11.68
N LEU A 6 -18.33 -15.10 -12.48
CA LEU A 6 -17.78 -13.75 -12.47
C LEU A 6 -17.98 -13.06 -11.12
N LEU A 7 -19.15 -13.24 -10.51
CA LEU A 7 -19.45 -12.69 -9.18
C LEU A 7 -18.60 -13.36 -8.09
N ALA A 8 -18.45 -14.69 -8.13
CA ALA A 8 -17.59 -15.43 -7.22
C ALA A 8 -16.13 -14.98 -7.32
N GLU A 9 -15.60 -14.78 -8.54
CA GLU A 9 -14.23 -14.30 -8.78
C GLU A 9 -14.01 -12.88 -8.21
N LYS A 10 -15.00 -11.98 -8.37
CA LYS A 10 -14.96 -10.64 -7.75
C LYS A 10 -15.02 -10.71 -6.22
N ALA A 11 -15.89 -11.56 -5.67
CA ALA A 11 -16.01 -11.75 -4.23
C ALA A 11 -14.70 -12.30 -3.63
N PHE A 12 -14.10 -13.32 -4.26
CA PHE A 12 -12.78 -13.84 -3.88
C PHE A 12 -11.73 -12.74 -3.86
N THR A 13 -11.70 -11.88 -4.88
CA THR A 13 -10.74 -10.79 -4.98
C THR A 13 -10.92 -9.76 -3.86
N ILE A 14 -12.17 -9.36 -3.58
CA ILE A 14 -12.48 -8.40 -2.51
C ILE A 14 -12.12 -8.98 -1.14
N ILE A 15 -12.52 -10.23 -0.85
CA ILE A 15 -12.22 -10.90 0.42
C ILE A 15 -10.71 -11.04 0.61
N SER A 16 -9.98 -11.41 -0.45
CA SER A 16 -8.52 -11.50 -0.42
C SER A 16 -7.88 -10.14 -0.13
N LEU A 17 -8.36 -9.06 -0.76
CA LEU A 17 -7.85 -7.71 -0.52
C LEU A 17 -8.09 -7.22 0.90
N ILE A 18 -9.24 -7.54 1.51
CA ILE A 18 -9.50 -7.29 2.93
C ILE A 18 -8.51 -8.08 3.78
N HIS A 19 -8.25 -9.35 3.45
CA HIS A 19 -7.29 -10.14 4.21
C HIS A 19 -5.86 -9.59 4.10
N TYR A 20 -5.42 -9.20 2.90
CA TYR A 20 -4.13 -8.53 2.68
C TYR A 20 -4.01 -7.18 3.42
N SER A 21 -5.12 -6.51 3.78
CA SER A 21 -5.05 -5.26 4.55
C SER A 21 -4.65 -5.49 6.02
N GLY A 22 -4.68 -6.74 6.49
CA GLY A 22 -4.24 -7.13 7.83
C GLY A 22 -5.38 -7.20 8.87
N GLY A 23 -6.63 -7.05 8.46
CA GLY A 23 -7.82 -7.21 9.32
C GLY A 23 -8.90 -8.09 8.66
N PRO A 24 -9.94 -8.54 9.38
CA PRO A 24 -10.13 -8.49 10.84
C PRO A 24 -9.46 -9.66 11.58
N LEU A 25 -8.97 -10.68 10.87
CA LEU A 25 -8.55 -11.95 11.49
C LEU A 25 -7.46 -11.79 12.55
N VAL A 26 -6.46 -10.95 12.32
CA VAL A 26 -5.40 -10.67 13.30
C VAL A 26 -6.01 -10.14 14.61
N LEU A 27 -6.90 -9.15 14.52
CA LEU A 27 -7.52 -8.51 15.67
C LEU A 27 -8.41 -9.49 16.47
N ILE A 28 -9.12 -10.39 15.78
CA ILE A 28 -9.97 -11.40 16.41
C ILE A 28 -9.12 -12.44 17.13
N LEU A 29 -8.06 -12.94 16.47
CA LEU A 29 -7.19 -13.98 17.02
C LEU A 29 -6.36 -13.48 18.21
N THR A 30 -6.05 -12.19 18.26
CA THR A 30 -5.39 -11.58 19.42
C THR A 30 -6.37 -11.19 20.54
N GLY A 31 -7.67 -11.46 20.38
CA GLY A 31 -8.70 -11.10 21.37
C GLY A 31 -8.81 -9.60 21.62
N GLY A 32 -8.35 -8.76 20.69
CA GLY A 32 -8.29 -7.32 20.91
C GLY A 32 -7.10 -6.85 21.77
N ALA A 33 -6.02 -7.62 21.90
CA ALA A 33 -4.81 -7.15 22.59
C ALA A 33 -4.33 -5.78 22.08
N SER A 34 -3.99 -4.88 23.00
CA SER A 34 -3.42 -3.56 22.73
C SER A 34 -1.92 -3.53 23.00
N GLU A 35 -1.27 -2.52 22.45
CA GLU A 35 0.16 -2.29 22.66
C GLU A 35 0.44 -1.99 24.13
N GLY A 36 1.33 -2.79 24.74
CA GLY A 36 1.68 -2.68 26.16
C GLY A 36 0.98 -3.68 27.08
N ASP A 37 0.02 -4.46 26.59
CA ASP A 37 -0.76 -5.40 27.42
C ASP A 37 0.04 -6.63 27.90
N GLY A 38 1.33 -6.75 27.54
CA GLY A 38 2.20 -7.85 27.96
C GLY A 38 1.77 -9.24 27.45
N SER A 39 0.72 -9.30 26.61
CA SER A 39 0.16 -10.50 26.00
C SER A 39 1.10 -11.05 24.93
N THR A 40 2.17 -11.67 25.41
CA THR A 40 3.04 -12.62 24.69
C THR A 40 2.40 -14.00 24.56
N GLY A 41 1.09 -14.11 24.82
CA GLY A 41 0.32 -15.35 24.63
C GLY A 41 0.21 -15.67 23.15
N GLY A 42 0.80 -16.79 22.75
CA GLY A 42 0.85 -17.30 21.38
C GLY A 42 -0.52 -17.36 20.72
N SER A 43 -0.90 -16.29 20.03
CA SER A 43 -1.98 -16.34 19.07
C SER A 43 -1.50 -17.26 17.95
N ASP A 44 -2.17 -18.39 17.79
CA ASP A 44 -1.87 -19.33 16.73
C ASP A 44 -2.23 -18.69 15.38
N PHE A 45 -1.23 -18.09 14.74
CA PHE A 45 -1.35 -17.48 13.42
C PHE A 45 -1.37 -18.52 12.29
N ALA A 46 -1.39 -19.83 12.58
CA ALA A 46 -1.52 -20.88 11.58
C ALA A 46 -2.78 -20.72 10.72
N LEU A 47 -3.90 -20.25 11.31
CA LEU A 47 -5.11 -19.96 10.54
C LEU A 47 -4.87 -18.88 9.47
N ILE A 48 -4.15 -17.81 9.82
CA ILE A 48 -3.82 -16.74 8.87
C ILE A 48 -2.92 -17.29 7.76
N GLN A 49 -1.91 -18.08 8.11
CA GLN A 49 -1.02 -18.71 7.14
C GLN A 49 -1.79 -19.64 6.20
N LEU A 50 -2.69 -20.46 6.73
CA LEU A 50 -3.54 -21.35 5.95
C LEU A 50 -4.42 -20.57 4.96
N VAL A 51 -5.04 -19.48 5.40
CA VAL A 51 -5.85 -18.62 4.52
C VAL A 51 -4.99 -18.04 3.39
N PHE A 52 -3.78 -17.55 3.67
CA PHE A 52 -2.88 -17.08 2.61
C PHE A 52 -2.45 -18.20 1.65
N LEU A 53 -2.13 -19.39 2.14
CA LEU A 53 -1.80 -20.54 1.30
C LEU A 53 -2.96 -20.92 0.37
N VAL A 54 -4.20 -20.90 0.87
CA VAL A 54 -5.41 -21.11 0.06
C VAL A 54 -5.57 -20.01 -0.99
N ILE A 55 -5.37 -18.74 -0.61
CA ILE A 55 -5.40 -17.61 -1.57
C ILE A 55 -4.34 -17.81 -2.65
N TYR A 56 -3.11 -18.19 -2.29
CA TYR A 56 -2.04 -18.43 -3.25
C TYR A 56 -2.37 -19.58 -4.20
N PHE A 57 -2.91 -20.68 -3.68
CA PHE A 57 -3.29 -21.84 -4.48
C PHE A 57 -4.38 -21.49 -5.49
N ILE A 58 -5.48 -20.87 -5.05
CA ILE A 58 -6.58 -20.44 -5.94
C ILE A 58 -6.03 -19.48 -6.99
N ASN A 59 -5.21 -18.52 -6.57
CA ASN A 59 -4.62 -17.53 -7.45
C ASN A 59 -3.69 -18.16 -8.51
N PHE A 60 -2.87 -19.13 -8.12
CA PHE A 60 -2.02 -19.88 -9.05
C PHE A 60 -2.84 -20.61 -10.11
N CYS A 61 -3.93 -21.28 -9.72
CA CYS A 61 -4.86 -21.91 -10.66
C CYS A 61 -5.47 -20.87 -11.63
N LEU A 62 -5.91 -19.72 -11.13
CA LEU A 62 -6.48 -18.65 -11.96
C LEU A 62 -5.47 -18.05 -12.95
N LEU A 63 -4.19 -17.95 -12.56
CA LEU A 63 -3.11 -17.50 -13.43
C LEU A 63 -2.79 -18.49 -14.54
N ILE A 64 -2.80 -19.81 -14.26
CA ILE A 64 -2.61 -20.85 -15.27
C ILE A 64 -3.67 -20.72 -16.37
N LEU A 65 -4.93 -20.49 -15.99
CA LEU A 65 -6.03 -20.27 -16.94
C LEU A 65 -5.83 -19.00 -17.81
N ARG A 66 -4.89 -18.13 -17.44
CA ARG A 66 -4.57 -16.85 -18.12
C ARG A 66 -3.13 -16.77 -18.62
N TRP A 67 -2.44 -17.91 -18.76
CA TRP A 67 -1.00 -17.99 -19.03
C TRP A 67 -0.49 -17.06 -20.14
N LYS A 68 -1.22 -16.91 -21.25
CA LYS A 68 -0.80 -16.02 -22.36
C LYS A 68 -0.64 -14.56 -21.91
N LYS A 69 -1.60 -14.04 -21.15
CA LYS A 69 -1.55 -12.66 -20.65
C LYS A 69 -0.56 -12.52 -19.49
N VAL A 70 -0.37 -13.58 -18.71
CA VAL A 70 0.64 -13.65 -17.65
C VAL A 70 2.05 -13.53 -18.23
N ILE A 71 2.39 -14.31 -19.26
CA ILE A 71 3.68 -14.22 -19.95
C ILE A 71 3.92 -12.80 -20.49
N GLN A 72 2.90 -12.19 -21.11
CA GLN A 72 3.00 -10.82 -21.60
C GLN A 72 3.32 -9.83 -20.48
N LEU A 73 2.71 -9.97 -19.30
CA LEU A 73 2.93 -9.07 -18.16
C LEU A 73 4.29 -9.28 -17.50
N VAL A 74 4.70 -10.54 -17.31
CA VAL A 74 5.98 -10.89 -16.67
C VAL A 74 7.16 -10.26 -17.41
N THR A 75 7.10 -10.19 -18.75
CA THR A 75 8.17 -9.61 -19.58
C THR A 75 8.26 -8.08 -19.54
N LYS A 76 7.29 -7.38 -18.93
CA LYS A 76 7.18 -5.91 -19.03
C LYS A 76 7.80 -5.12 -17.89
N ASP A 77 7.94 -5.72 -16.72
CA ASP A 77 8.52 -5.06 -15.53
C ASP A 77 9.55 -5.97 -14.87
N ILE A 78 10.76 -5.95 -15.42
CA ILE A 78 11.88 -6.80 -14.97
C ILE A 78 12.34 -6.46 -13.54
N SER A 79 12.15 -5.22 -13.09
CA SER A 79 12.53 -4.76 -11.75
C SER A 79 11.86 -5.55 -10.63
N VAL A 80 10.59 -5.94 -10.81
CA VAL A 80 9.85 -6.75 -9.82
C VAL A 80 10.51 -8.12 -9.64
N TRP A 81 10.91 -8.75 -10.75
CA TRP A 81 11.54 -10.06 -10.75
C TRP A 81 12.99 -10.02 -10.27
N LEU A 82 13.73 -8.96 -10.60
CA LEU A 82 15.06 -8.72 -10.04
C LEU A 82 15.00 -8.55 -8.53
N LEU A 83 14.03 -7.78 -8.03
CA LEU A 83 13.86 -7.57 -6.60
C LEU A 83 13.47 -8.86 -5.88
N LEU A 84 12.55 -9.64 -6.44
CA LEU A 84 12.21 -10.98 -5.94
C LEU A 84 13.44 -11.90 -5.97
N GLY A 85 14.24 -11.83 -7.04
CA GLY A 85 15.49 -12.57 -7.18
C GLY A 85 16.46 -12.24 -6.04
N VAL A 86 16.74 -10.95 -5.81
CA VAL A 86 17.61 -10.50 -4.70
C VAL A 86 17.06 -10.96 -3.35
N ALA A 87 15.75 -10.85 -3.12
CA ALA A 87 15.12 -11.36 -1.90
C ALA A 87 15.30 -12.88 -1.74
N ALA A 88 15.15 -13.66 -2.81
CA ALA A 88 15.35 -15.10 -2.79
C ALA A 88 16.82 -15.49 -2.57
N PHE A 89 17.75 -14.86 -3.29
CA PHE A 89 19.19 -15.08 -3.12
C PHE A 89 19.69 -14.67 -1.74
N SER A 90 19.02 -13.72 -1.08
CA SER A 90 19.37 -13.32 0.27
C SER A 90 19.33 -14.44 1.30
N PHE A 91 18.68 -15.56 0.99
CA PHE A 91 18.78 -16.80 1.75
C PHE A 91 20.24 -17.23 2.04
N PHE A 92 21.17 -17.02 1.10
CA PHE A 92 22.56 -17.49 1.24
C PHE A 92 23.39 -16.69 2.25
N TRP A 93 23.05 -15.44 2.51
CA TRP A 93 23.75 -14.58 3.48
C TRP A 93 22.84 -14.10 4.62
N SER A 94 21.62 -14.62 4.69
CA SER A 94 20.65 -14.23 5.70
C SER A 94 21.11 -14.63 7.09
N TYR A 95 20.89 -13.74 8.06
CA TYR A 95 21.07 -14.06 9.48
C TYR A 95 20.16 -15.21 9.92
N ASP A 96 18.97 -15.33 9.33
CA ASP A 96 18.03 -16.43 9.57
C ASP A 96 17.46 -16.95 8.24
N PRO A 97 18.12 -17.94 7.63
CA PRO A 97 17.68 -18.50 6.34
C PRO A 97 16.28 -19.13 6.40
N THR A 98 15.85 -19.64 7.55
CA THR A 98 14.53 -20.29 7.71
C THR A 98 13.40 -19.26 7.63
N ILE A 99 13.57 -18.12 8.32
CA ILE A 99 12.64 -16.99 8.21
C ILE A 99 12.66 -16.43 6.80
N THR A 100 13.84 -16.20 6.22
CA THR A 100 13.97 -15.68 4.86
C THR A 100 13.26 -16.57 3.85
N LYS A 101 13.45 -17.90 3.89
CA LYS A 101 12.75 -18.84 3.02
C LYS A 101 11.24 -18.70 3.10
N SER A 102 10.69 -18.70 4.32
CA SER A 102 9.24 -18.58 4.55
C SER A 102 8.69 -17.25 4.03
N ARG A 103 9.41 -16.15 4.26
CA ARG A 103 9.02 -14.81 3.81
C ARG A 103 9.12 -14.65 2.30
N VAL A 104 10.13 -15.23 1.64
CA VAL A 104 10.27 -15.22 0.18
C VAL A 104 9.12 -15.98 -0.49
N ILE A 105 8.71 -17.14 0.05
CA ILE A 105 7.54 -17.88 -0.46
C ILE A 105 6.28 -17.03 -0.37
N ALA A 106 6.05 -16.38 0.77
CA ALA A 106 4.91 -15.49 0.94
C ALA A 106 4.98 -14.24 0.05
N LEU A 107 6.18 -13.67 -0.14
CA LEU A 107 6.41 -12.55 -1.05
C LEU A 107 6.05 -12.95 -2.48
N PHE A 108 6.51 -14.13 -2.93
CA PHE A 108 6.17 -14.67 -4.24
C PHE A 108 4.66 -14.82 -4.42
N GLY A 109 3.97 -15.45 -3.45
CA GLY A 109 2.51 -15.58 -3.47
C GLY A 109 1.78 -14.22 -3.55
N THR A 110 2.30 -13.22 -2.84
CA THR A 110 1.77 -11.84 -2.86
C THR A 110 1.94 -11.18 -4.24
N ILE A 111 3.13 -11.32 -4.86
CA ILE A 111 3.42 -10.78 -6.21
C ILE A 111 2.55 -11.48 -7.26
N LEU A 112 2.33 -12.79 -7.13
CA LEU A 112 1.40 -13.51 -8.00
C LEU A 112 -0.01 -12.93 -7.90
N PHE A 113 -0.45 -12.48 -6.72
CA PHE A 113 -1.77 -11.87 -6.58
C PHE A 113 -1.85 -10.49 -7.25
N SER A 114 -0.80 -9.68 -7.15
CA SER A 114 -0.65 -8.45 -7.94
C SER A 114 -0.73 -8.71 -9.45
N LEU A 115 -0.02 -9.73 -9.91
CA LEU A 115 0.01 -10.12 -11.32
C LEU A 115 -1.37 -10.59 -11.79
N TYR A 116 -2.09 -11.32 -10.94
CA TYR A 116 -3.47 -11.72 -11.20
C TYR A 116 -4.39 -10.51 -11.36
N LEU A 117 -4.36 -9.55 -10.42
CA LEU A 117 -5.14 -8.32 -10.53
C LEU A 117 -4.91 -7.60 -11.86
N ALA A 118 -3.64 -7.42 -12.25
CA ALA A 118 -3.26 -6.78 -13.51
C ALA A 118 -3.66 -7.60 -14.75
N SER A 119 -3.58 -8.93 -14.67
CA SER A 119 -3.99 -9.81 -15.77
C SER A 119 -5.51 -9.84 -15.94
N ARG A 120 -6.26 -9.71 -14.84
CA ARG A 120 -7.70 -9.96 -14.81
C ARG A 120 -8.55 -8.73 -14.99
N TYR A 121 -8.15 -7.63 -14.34
CA TYR A 121 -8.95 -6.42 -14.19
C TYR A 121 -8.23 -5.23 -14.81
N SER A 122 -8.97 -4.42 -15.56
CA SER A 122 -8.51 -3.09 -15.97
C SER A 122 -8.30 -2.18 -14.75
N LEU A 123 -7.51 -1.11 -14.88
CA LEU A 123 -7.32 -0.13 -13.80
C LEU A 123 -8.64 0.44 -13.29
N LYS A 124 -9.64 0.61 -14.17
CA LYS A 124 -11.01 1.00 -13.82
C LYS A 124 -11.67 -0.01 -12.89
N GLU A 125 -11.62 -1.29 -13.25
CA GLU A 125 -12.19 -2.38 -12.45
C GLU A 125 -11.43 -2.57 -11.14
N GLN A 126 -10.11 -2.40 -11.13
CA GLN A 126 -9.30 -2.42 -9.89
C GLN A 126 -9.75 -1.30 -8.94
N LEU A 127 -9.95 -0.08 -9.43
CA LEU A 127 -10.47 1.03 -8.63
C LEU A 127 -11.87 0.73 -8.06
N GLU A 128 -12.76 0.12 -8.85
CA GLU A 128 -14.10 -0.30 -8.40
C GLU A 128 -14.05 -1.41 -7.35
N LEU A 129 -13.16 -2.41 -7.51
CA LEU A 129 -12.92 -3.45 -6.51
C LEU A 129 -12.39 -2.87 -5.19
N LEU A 130 -11.51 -1.87 -5.27
CA LEU A 130 -11.03 -1.15 -4.10
C LEU A 130 -12.14 -0.37 -3.41
N GLY A 131 -13.04 0.26 -4.18
CA GLY A 131 -14.23 0.91 -3.63
C GLY A 131 -15.10 -0.04 -2.79
N TRP A 132 -15.34 -1.27 -3.28
CA TRP A 132 -16.05 -2.30 -2.51
C TRP A 132 -15.26 -2.78 -1.30
N THR A 133 -13.97 -3.04 -1.47
CA THR A 133 -13.05 -3.48 -0.41
C THR A 133 -13.06 -2.48 0.75
N PHE A 134 -12.84 -1.20 0.44
CA PHE A 134 -12.84 -0.14 1.43
C PHE A 134 -14.23 0.13 2.01
N GLY A 135 -15.30 0.05 1.22
CA GLY A 135 -16.66 0.16 1.74
C GLY A 135 -16.96 -0.86 2.83
N ILE A 136 -16.56 -2.12 2.61
CA ILE A 136 -16.71 -3.19 3.62
C ILE A 136 -15.81 -2.92 4.84
N ILE A 137 -14.55 -2.51 4.63
CA ILE A 137 -13.63 -2.16 5.73
C ILE A 137 -14.19 -1.01 6.58
N ILE A 138 -14.78 0.01 5.96
CA ILE A 138 -15.38 1.15 6.65
C ILE A 138 -16.55 0.68 7.52
N VAL A 139 -17.50 -0.03 6.92
CA VAL A 139 -18.70 -0.52 7.63
C VAL A 139 -18.30 -1.40 8.80
N THR A 140 -17.41 -2.37 8.58
CA THR A 140 -16.93 -3.26 9.64
C THR A 140 -16.13 -2.52 10.72
N SER A 141 -15.35 -1.50 10.36
CA SER A 141 -14.61 -0.68 11.34
C SER A 141 -15.55 0.16 12.21
N PHE A 142 -16.64 0.71 11.66
CA PHE A 142 -17.66 1.38 12.46
C PHE A 142 -18.43 0.41 13.35
N LEU A 143 -18.79 -0.77 12.82
CA LEU A 143 -19.45 -1.82 13.61
C LEU A 143 -18.59 -2.21 14.82
N LEU A 144 -17.30 -2.49 14.63
CA LEU A 144 -16.42 -2.81 15.76
C LEU A 144 -16.21 -1.60 16.70
N GLY A 145 -16.00 -0.40 16.16
CA GLY A 145 -15.78 0.79 16.98
C GLY A 145 -16.96 1.17 17.88
N ILE A 146 -18.19 0.87 17.46
CA ILE A 146 -19.43 1.21 18.18
C ILE A 146 -19.97 0.02 18.97
N ALA A 147 -20.17 -1.13 18.32
CA ALA A 147 -20.84 -2.28 18.93
C ALA A 147 -19.89 -3.15 19.78
N LEU A 148 -18.60 -3.18 19.47
CA LEU A 148 -17.59 -3.99 20.16
C LEU A 148 -16.34 -3.15 20.50
N PRO A 149 -16.46 -2.11 21.35
CA PRO A 149 -15.42 -1.12 21.58
C PRO A 149 -14.09 -1.72 22.05
N ASN A 150 -14.11 -2.85 22.78
CA ASN A 150 -12.92 -3.58 23.21
C ASN A 150 -12.06 -4.04 22.01
N TYR A 151 -12.69 -4.37 20.88
CA TYR A 151 -12.00 -4.69 19.64
C TYR A 151 -11.74 -3.44 18.80
N GLY A 152 -12.74 -2.57 18.62
CA GLY A 152 -12.65 -1.43 17.70
C GLY A 152 -11.80 -0.25 18.17
N LYS A 153 -11.51 -0.15 19.47
CA LYS A 153 -10.71 0.92 20.08
C LYS A 153 -9.47 0.34 20.75
N MET A 154 -8.42 1.17 20.84
CA MET A 154 -7.20 0.83 21.55
C MET A 154 -7.33 1.11 23.05
N GLU A 155 -6.70 0.25 23.85
CA GLU A 155 -6.51 0.41 25.27
C GLU A 155 -5.05 0.85 25.58
N GLY A 156 -4.68 0.92 26.86
CA GLY A 156 -3.33 1.28 27.30
C GLY A 156 -2.88 2.68 26.85
N VAL A 157 -1.67 2.77 26.30
CA VAL A 157 -1.01 4.03 25.88
C VAL A 157 -1.81 4.79 24.81
N HIS A 158 -2.75 4.12 24.15
CA HIS A 158 -3.55 4.68 23.06
C HIS A 158 -5.05 4.71 23.35
N TRP A 159 -5.41 4.76 24.64
CA TRP A 159 -6.79 4.80 25.14
C TRP A 159 -7.76 5.64 24.30
N GLY A 160 -8.83 4.99 23.85
CA GLY A 160 -9.96 5.61 23.16
C GLY A 160 -9.72 5.95 21.68
N LYS A 161 -8.51 5.72 21.15
CA LYS A 161 -8.21 5.91 19.71
C LYS A 161 -8.76 4.72 18.92
N TRP A 162 -9.36 4.98 17.76
CA TRP A 162 -9.98 3.92 16.96
C TRP A 162 -8.93 3.14 16.17
N ARG A 163 -9.06 1.82 16.16
CA ARG A 163 -8.30 0.89 15.30
C ARG A 163 -9.18 0.10 14.34
N GLY A 164 -10.51 0.14 14.51
CA GLY A 164 -11.45 -0.51 13.60
C GLY A 164 -11.22 -2.01 13.56
N ILE A 165 -11.04 -2.57 12.36
CA ILE A 165 -10.72 -3.99 12.16
C ILE A 165 -9.23 -4.34 12.28
N TYR A 166 -8.37 -3.37 12.55
CA TYR A 166 -6.91 -3.55 12.58
C TYR A 166 -6.38 -3.67 13.99
N SER A 167 -5.18 -4.23 14.14
CA SER A 167 -4.50 -4.35 15.44
C SER A 167 -4.14 -3.01 16.07
N HIS A 168 -3.92 -1.97 15.26
CA HIS A 168 -3.39 -0.69 15.70
C HIS A 168 -4.02 0.53 14.99
N LYS A 169 -4.16 1.65 15.70
CA LYS A 169 -4.75 2.90 15.20
C LYS A 169 -4.05 3.45 13.95
N ASN A 170 -2.72 3.33 13.88
CA ASN A 170 -1.96 3.86 12.75
C ASN A 170 -2.18 3.00 11.50
N VAL A 171 -2.47 1.70 11.66
CA VAL A 171 -2.82 0.83 10.54
C VAL A 171 -4.18 1.25 9.97
N LEU A 172 -5.17 1.55 10.83
CA LEU A 172 -6.45 2.12 10.40
C LEU A 172 -6.24 3.42 9.60
N GLY A 173 -5.52 4.39 10.17
CA GLY A 173 -5.23 5.65 9.49
C GLY A 173 -4.54 5.43 8.14
N LYS A 174 -3.52 4.57 8.11
CA LYS A 174 -2.77 4.20 6.91
C LYS A 174 -3.70 3.63 5.83
N VAL A 175 -4.60 2.70 6.15
CA VAL A 175 -5.52 2.10 5.15
C VAL A 175 -6.64 3.07 4.73
N MET A 176 -7.10 3.96 5.61
CA MET A 176 -8.16 4.92 5.28
C MET A 176 -7.69 6.06 4.37
N THR A 177 -6.40 6.39 4.34
CA THR A 177 -5.86 7.42 3.41
C THR A 177 -6.10 7.06 1.93
N PRO A 178 -5.68 5.89 1.40
CA PRO A 178 -6.00 5.51 0.03
C PRO A 178 -7.51 5.25 -0.16
N SER A 179 -8.23 4.82 0.87
CA SER A 179 -9.71 4.72 0.82
C SER A 179 -10.34 6.07 0.47
N ALA A 180 -9.95 7.14 1.16
CA ALA A 180 -10.44 8.49 0.87
C ALA A 180 -10.17 8.88 -0.59
N ILE A 181 -8.97 8.64 -1.10
CA ILE A 181 -8.64 8.93 -2.50
C ILE A 181 -9.46 8.09 -3.48
N VAL A 182 -9.64 6.79 -3.22
CA VAL A 182 -10.47 5.93 -4.08
C VAL A 182 -11.91 6.43 -4.13
N PHE A 183 -12.52 6.75 -2.98
CA PHE A 183 -13.87 7.29 -2.93
C PHE A 183 -13.99 8.66 -3.57
N LEU A 184 -12.98 9.54 -3.43
CA LEU A 184 -12.93 10.82 -4.11
C LEU A 184 -12.94 10.65 -5.64
N LEU A 185 -12.08 9.79 -6.19
CA LEU A 185 -12.02 9.53 -7.63
C LEU A 185 -13.32 8.90 -8.16
N LEU A 186 -13.91 7.97 -7.40
CA LEU A 186 -15.21 7.37 -7.75
C LEU A 186 -16.35 8.40 -7.69
N ALA A 187 -16.35 9.29 -6.70
CA ALA A 187 -17.35 10.36 -6.57
C ALA A 187 -17.26 11.35 -7.74
N MET A 188 -16.05 11.74 -8.14
CA MET A 188 -15.82 12.64 -9.28
C MET A 188 -16.22 12.01 -10.63
N LYS A 189 -16.11 10.69 -10.75
CA LYS A 189 -16.53 9.94 -11.95
C LYS A 189 -18.06 9.72 -12.01
N ALA A 190 -18.71 9.59 -10.86
CA ALA A 190 -20.10 9.16 -10.80
C ALA A 190 -21.09 10.26 -11.22
N GLN A 191 -21.93 9.96 -12.22
CA GLN A 191 -23.03 10.84 -12.63
C GLN A 191 -24.30 10.62 -11.78
N ALA A 192 -24.55 9.39 -11.35
CA ALA A 192 -25.70 9.02 -10.53
C ALA A 192 -25.22 8.35 -9.23
N LYS A 193 -25.98 8.55 -8.13
CA LYS A 193 -25.67 8.02 -6.79
C LYS A 193 -24.28 8.41 -6.27
N SER A 194 -23.72 9.54 -6.74
CA SER A 194 -22.42 10.06 -6.28
C SER A 194 -22.39 10.30 -4.77
N TRP A 195 -23.54 10.56 -4.15
CA TRP A 195 -23.69 10.71 -2.70
C TRP A 195 -23.19 9.48 -1.92
N ILE A 196 -23.25 8.27 -2.48
CA ILE A 196 -22.72 7.05 -1.83
C ILE A 196 -21.18 7.15 -1.74
N PHE A 197 -20.53 7.60 -2.80
CA PHE A 197 -19.08 7.75 -2.85
C PHE A 197 -18.60 8.93 -2.00
N TRP A 198 -19.34 10.05 -2.00
CA TRP A 198 -19.11 11.16 -1.06
C TRP A 198 -19.29 10.71 0.39
N GLY A 199 -20.28 9.87 0.68
CA GLY A 199 -20.43 9.22 1.98
C GLY A 199 -19.22 8.37 2.36
N GLY A 200 -18.72 7.54 1.44
CA GLY A 200 -17.51 6.74 1.64
C GLY A 200 -16.25 7.58 1.90
N LEU A 201 -16.09 8.71 1.19
CA LEU A 201 -15.02 9.68 1.44
C LEU A 201 -15.14 10.27 2.86
N SER A 202 -16.31 10.80 3.20
CA SER A 202 -16.57 11.39 4.52
C SER A 202 -16.34 10.39 5.66
N SER A 203 -16.79 9.14 5.49
CA SER A 203 -16.54 8.05 6.42
C SER A 203 -15.06 7.69 6.55
N SER A 204 -14.30 7.70 5.44
CA SER A 204 -12.85 7.47 5.47
C SER A 204 -12.12 8.57 6.25
N VAL A 205 -12.47 9.83 5.99
CA VAL A 205 -11.90 10.99 6.70
C VAL A 205 -12.26 10.94 8.19
N LEU A 206 -13.52 10.60 8.51
CA LEU A 206 -13.96 10.45 9.90
C LEU A 206 -13.16 9.36 10.63
N LEU A 207 -12.96 8.18 10.03
CA LEU A 207 -12.14 7.13 10.65
C LEU A 207 -10.68 7.54 10.84
N ILE A 208 -10.11 8.37 9.95
CA ILE A 208 -8.76 8.93 10.14
C ILE A 208 -8.73 9.86 11.35
N ILE A 209 -9.72 10.75 11.48
CA ILE A 209 -9.83 11.66 12.63
C ILE A 209 -9.98 10.85 13.93
N LEU A 210 -10.84 9.82 13.93
CA LEU A 210 -11.07 8.94 15.09
C LEU A 210 -9.84 8.09 15.45
N SER A 211 -9.00 7.74 14.48
CA SER A 211 -7.72 7.06 14.72
C SER A 211 -6.66 7.97 15.37
N LYS A 212 -6.84 9.30 15.29
CA LYS A 212 -5.86 10.31 15.69
C LYS A 212 -4.46 10.02 15.12
N SER A 213 -4.40 9.61 13.85
CA SER A 213 -3.15 9.38 13.11
C SER A 213 -2.73 10.66 12.39
N SER A 214 -1.71 11.35 12.93
CA SER A 214 -1.20 12.60 12.35
C SER A 214 -0.60 12.41 10.95
N SER A 215 0.09 11.30 10.70
CA SER A 215 0.66 10.99 9.38
C SER A 215 -0.43 10.77 8.33
N ALA A 216 -1.52 10.07 8.67
CA ALA A 216 -2.63 9.83 7.75
C ALA A 216 -3.36 11.13 7.36
N LEU A 217 -3.55 12.06 8.31
CA LEU A 217 -4.14 13.38 8.05
C LEU A 217 -3.28 14.21 7.09
N LEU A 218 -1.96 14.30 7.36
CA LEU A 218 -1.02 15.01 6.51
C LEU A 218 -0.96 14.40 5.10
N ASN A 219 -0.94 13.06 5.00
CA ASN A 219 -0.91 12.36 3.72
C ASN A 219 -2.16 12.65 2.87
N ILE A 220 -3.35 12.75 3.47
CA ILE A 220 -4.57 13.14 2.71
C ILE A 220 -4.42 14.54 2.12
N ILE A 221 -3.94 15.50 2.91
CA ILE A 221 -3.78 16.88 2.44
C ILE A 221 -2.83 16.93 1.24
N ILE A 222 -1.67 16.28 1.36
CA ILE A 222 -0.69 16.23 0.27
C ILE A 222 -1.27 15.53 -0.97
N LEU A 223 -2.04 14.45 -0.81
CA LEU A 223 -2.64 13.74 -1.94
C LEU A 223 -3.73 14.56 -2.65
N ILE A 224 -4.53 15.34 -1.91
CA ILE A 224 -5.49 16.27 -2.51
C ILE A 224 -4.73 17.36 -3.28
N SER A 225 -3.67 17.93 -2.71
CA SER A 225 -2.80 18.89 -3.40
C SER A 225 -2.17 18.29 -4.66
N ALA A 226 -1.71 17.03 -4.60
CA ALA A 226 -1.17 16.32 -5.76
C ALA A 226 -2.23 16.10 -6.85
N LEU A 227 -3.47 15.75 -6.47
CA LEU A 227 -4.59 15.63 -7.42
C LEU A 227 -4.87 16.97 -8.12
N LEU A 228 -4.94 18.07 -7.38
CA LEU A 228 -5.13 19.41 -7.95
C LEU A 228 -3.98 19.79 -8.89
N LEU A 229 -2.74 19.52 -8.49
CA LEU A 229 -1.55 19.72 -9.32
C LEU A 229 -1.64 18.93 -10.63
N PHE A 230 -2.04 17.65 -10.56
CA PHE A 230 -2.21 16.82 -11.75
C PHE A 230 -3.30 17.34 -12.68
N GLN A 231 -4.39 17.89 -12.14
CA GLN A 231 -5.44 18.51 -12.95
C GLN A 231 -4.96 19.77 -13.67
N ILE A 232 -4.15 20.60 -13.00
CA ILE A 232 -3.59 21.85 -13.56
C ILE A 232 -2.50 21.54 -14.60
N LEU A 233 -1.58 20.64 -14.28
CA LEU A 233 -0.39 20.35 -15.09
C LEU A 233 -0.61 19.26 -16.15
N LYS A 234 -1.85 18.76 -16.35
CA LYS A 234 -2.14 17.68 -17.32
C LYS A 234 -1.64 17.94 -18.75
N TRP A 235 -1.40 19.21 -19.11
CA TRP A 235 -0.90 19.64 -20.43
C TRP A 235 0.58 20.03 -20.47
N ARG A 236 1.28 20.13 -19.33
CA ARG A 236 2.68 20.58 -19.26
C ARG A 236 3.57 19.49 -18.69
N SER A 237 4.13 18.69 -19.58
CA SER A 237 4.81 17.44 -19.23
C SER A 237 5.97 17.64 -18.25
N ASP A 238 6.81 18.62 -18.56
CA ASP A 238 8.16 18.72 -18.01
C ASP A 238 8.14 19.28 -16.58
N PHE A 239 7.02 19.91 -16.20
CA PHE A 239 6.84 20.49 -14.88
C PHE A 239 6.19 19.54 -13.89
N MET A 240 5.55 18.44 -14.31
CA MET A 240 4.79 17.58 -13.39
C MET A 240 5.71 16.76 -12.48
N LEU A 241 6.77 16.17 -13.02
CA LEU A 241 7.79 15.48 -12.21
C LEU A 241 8.52 16.48 -11.31
N THR A 242 8.91 17.63 -11.86
CA THR A 242 9.58 18.71 -11.12
C THR A 242 8.72 19.25 -9.98
N ALA A 243 7.41 19.44 -10.20
CA ALA A 243 6.49 19.91 -9.17
C ALA A 243 6.24 18.85 -8.09
N LEU A 244 6.16 17.57 -8.45
CA LEU A 244 6.10 16.48 -7.48
C LEU A 244 7.37 16.41 -6.62
N LEU A 245 8.54 16.53 -7.25
CA LEU A 245 9.81 16.60 -6.55
C LEU A 245 9.87 17.84 -5.66
N GLY A 246 9.34 18.98 -6.11
CA GLY A 246 9.21 20.20 -5.31
C GLY A 246 8.33 20.00 -4.08
N ILE A 247 7.14 19.41 -4.23
CA ILE A 247 6.25 19.08 -3.10
C ILE A 247 6.94 18.11 -2.14
N LEU A 248 7.62 17.09 -2.67
CA LEU A 248 8.34 16.11 -1.86
C LEU A 248 9.47 16.79 -1.08
N SER A 249 10.28 17.62 -1.74
CA SER A 249 11.35 18.39 -1.12
C SER A 249 10.82 19.34 -0.04
N ILE A 250 9.75 20.09 -0.31
CA ILE A 250 9.12 20.97 0.68
C ILE A 250 8.58 20.15 1.85
N SER A 251 7.96 19.00 1.59
CA SER A 251 7.45 18.11 2.64
C SER A 251 8.57 17.56 3.50
N ILE A 252 9.70 17.17 2.89
CA ILE A 252 10.91 16.73 3.60
C ILE A 252 11.49 17.88 4.42
N ILE A 253 11.61 19.08 3.86
CA ILE A 253 12.12 20.27 4.57
C ILE A 253 11.23 20.60 5.77
N LEU A 254 9.90 20.67 5.58
CA LEU A 254 8.95 20.91 6.67
C LEU A 254 9.05 19.83 7.74
N TYR A 255 9.15 18.56 7.34
CA TYR A 255 9.35 17.45 8.26
C TYR A 255 10.65 17.61 9.05
N THR A 256 11.77 17.86 8.38
CA THR A 256 13.08 18.08 9.02
C THR A 256 13.01 19.25 9.98
N LEU A 257 12.47 20.41 9.57
CA LEU A 257 12.33 21.59 10.42
C LEU A 257 11.50 21.33 11.68
N VAL A 258 10.39 20.59 11.56
CA VAL A 258 9.56 20.20 12.71
C VAL A 258 10.34 19.26 13.64
N THR A 259 11.08 18.30 13.08
CA THR A 259 11.83 17.33 13.89
C THR A 259 13.08 17.90 14.57
N THR A 260 13.82 18.81 13.91
CA THR A 260 15.02 19.44 14.47
C THR A 260 14.69 20.49 15.52
N ASN A 261 13.54 21.16 15.40
CA ASN A 261 13.05 22.12 16.39
C ASN A 261 12.04 21.50 17.37
N ALA A 262 11.95 20.17 17.41
CA ALA A 262 10.96 19.47 18.22
C ALA A 262 11.02 19.91 19.69
N ALA A 263 12.20 20.09 20.28
CA ALA A 263 12.34 20.53 21.67
C ALA A 263 11.75 21.95 21.92
N THR A 264 12.03 22.90 21.04
CA THR A 264 11.53 24.29 21.13
C THR A 264 10.02 24.36 20.93
N ILE A 265 9.50 23.62 19.95
CA ILE A 265 8.06 23.59 19.68
C ILE A 265 7.33 22.78 20.77
N THR A 266 7.96 21.75 21.35
CA THR A 266 7.44 20.98 22.50
C THR A 266 7.32 21.87 23.73
N ALA A 267 8.30 22.74 23.97
CA ALA A 267 8.28 23.72 25.05
C ALA A 267 7.17 24.78 24.88
N LEU A 268 6.84 25.15 23.64
CA LEU A 268 5.78 26.12 23.33
C LEU A 268 4.35 25.52 23.38
N PHE A 269 4.20 24.25 23.01
CA PHE A 269 2.88 23.61 22.85
C PHE A 269 2.59 22.49 23.87
N GLY A 270 3.51 22.22 24.80
CA GLY A 270 3.36 21.23 25.87
C GLY A 270 3.16 19.79 25.38
N LYS A 271 3.46 19.49 24.12
CA LYS A 271 3.33 18.18 23.48
C LYS A 271 4.68 17.75 22.95
N ASP A 272 5.12 16.55 23.33
CA ASP A 272 6.31 15.93 22.77
C ASP A 272 6.16 15.79 21.25
N LEU A 273 6.94 16.59 20.52
CA LEU A 273 6.99 16.63 19.05
C LEU A 273 8.11 15.78 18.49
N THR A 274 8.91 15.13 19.34
CA THR A 274 9.65 13.98 18.85
C THR A 274 8.58 13.00 18.36
N LEU A 275 8.73 12.49 17.13
CA LEU A 275 7.75 11.59 16.54
C LEU A 275 7.75 10.26 17.32
N SER A 276 7.21 10.25 18.54
CA SER A 276 7.20 9.13 19.48
C SER A 276 8.59 8.51 19.71
N GLY A 277 9.65 9.33 19.87
CA GLY A 277 11.02 8.84 20.11
C GLY A 277 11.80 8.36 18.88
N ARG A 278 11.25 8.45 17.66
CA ARG A 278 11.90 7.95 16.41
C ARG A 278 13.20 8.67 16.03
N THR A 279 13.39 9.92 16.43
CA THR A 279 14.59 10.71 16.08
C THR A 279 15.88 10.14 16.68
N ASN A 280 15.78 9.51 17.85
CA ASN A 280 16.92 8.85 18.51
C ASN A 280 17.15 7.42 18.00
N PHE A 281 16.20 6.88 17.22
CA PHE A 281 16.18 5.49 16.78
C PHE A 281 16.91 5.26 15.45
N TRP A 282 16.79 6.20 14.51
CA TRP A 282 17.37 6.07 13.17
C TRP A 282 18.91 6.07 13.12
N PRO A 283 19.66 6.82 13.97
CA PRO A 283 21.12 6.71 13.99
C PRO A 283 21.61 5.27 14.24
N LEU A 284 20.99 4.56 15.20
CA LEU A 284 21.32 3.17 15.51
C LEU A 284 21.05 2.22 14.33
N ILE A 285 20.01 2.52 13.54
CA ILE A 285 19.69 1.78 12.32
C ILE A 285 20.74 2.05 11.24
N LEU A 286 21.13 3.31 11.06
CA LEU A 286 22.16 3.69 10.08
C LEU A 286 23.49 3.03 10.39
N ASP A 287 23.87 2.91 11.67
CA ASP A 287 25.07 2.18 12.11
C ASP A 287 24.99 0.70 11.72
N LYS A 288 23.81 0.08 11.82
CA LYS A 288 23.59 -1.31 11.37
C LYS A 288 23.62 -1.46 9.85
N ILE A 289 23.08 -0.49 9.11
CA ILE A 289 23.18 -0.45 7.64
C ILE A 289 24.66 -0.33 7.23
N ALA A 290 25.45 0.51 7.91
CA ALA A 290 26.86 0.71 7.60
C ALA A 290 27.71 -0.57 7.76
N GLN A 291 27.28 -1.51 8.60
CA GLN A 291 27.95 -2.81 8.77
C GLN A 291 27.69 -3.78 7.61
N GLN A 292 26.53 -3.72 6.95
CA GLN A 292 26.16 -4.60 5.82
C GLN A 292 25.48 -3.80 4.69
N PRO A 293 26.17 -2.80 4.10
CA PRO A 293 25.51 -1.78 3.28
C PRO A 293 25.01 -2.32 1.94
N TRP A 294 25.69 -3.30 1.34
CA TRP A 294 25.40 -3.73 -0.03
C TRP A 294 24.25 -4.72 -0.12
N LEU A 295 24.26 -5.75 0.72
CA LEU A 295 23.34 -6.89 0.64
C LEU A 295 22.38 -7.01 1.84
N GLY A 296 22.57 -6.22 2.89
CA GLY A 296 21.77 -6.28 4.11
C GLY A 296 21.94 -7.58 4.89
N TYR A 297 20.98 -7.84 5.78
CA TYR A 297 21.00 -8.98 6.71
C TYR A 297 20.14 -10.17 6.27
N GLY A 298 19.55 -10.10 5.08
CA GLY A 298 18.64 -11.12 4.56
C GLY A 298 17.17 -10.72 4.69
N PHE A 299 16.37 -11.11 3.70
CA PHE A 299 14.96 -10.70 3.61
C PHE A 299 14.18 -11.10 4.86
N GLY A 300 13.73 -10.07 5.58
CA GLY A 300 12.98 -10.19 6.82
C GLY A 300 13.67 -10.89 8.00
N ALA A 301 15.00 -10.99 8.00
CA ALA A 301 15.76 -11.61 9.08
C ALA A 301 16.32 -10.61 10.12
N PHE A 302 16.15 -9.30 9.90
CA PHE A 302 16.75 -8.27 10.76
C PHE A 302 16.01 -8.07 12.09
N TRP A 303 14.70 -7.84 12.04
CA TRP A 303 13.86 -7.52 13.21
C TRP A 303 13.47 -8.79 13.98
N LYS A 304 14.38 -9.27 14.84
CA LYS A 304 14.21 -10.49 15.67
C LYS A 304 14.23 -10.22 17.17
N GLY A 305 14.18 -8.96 17.58
CA GLY A 305 14.32 -8.58 18.98
C GLY A 305 15.73 -8.83 19.50
N PHE A 306 15.83 -9.41 20.70
CA PHE A 306 17.10 -9.74 21.38
C PHE A 306 17.84 -10.93 20.72
N ASP A 307 17.15 -11.76 19.94
CA ASP A 307 17.72 -12.96 19.30
C ASP A 307 18.24 -12.70 17.87
N GLY A 308 18.56 -11.45 17.53
CA GLY A 308 19.08 -11.15 16.21
C GLY A 308 19.65 -9.74 16.04
N PRO A 309 19.86 -9.29 14.79
CA PRO A 309 20.60 -8.06 14.48
C PRO A 309 20.04 -6.79 15.13
N SER A 310 18.73 -6.79 15.45
CA SER A 310 18.02 -5.71 16.14
C SER A 310 18.29 -5.63 17.65
N ASP A 311 19.02 -6.58 18.24
CA ASP A 311 19.26 -6.68 19.69
C ASP A 311 19.81 -5.37 20.29
N TYR A 312 20.92 -4.88 19.72
CA TYR A 312 21.53 -3.61 20.11
C TYR A 312 20.54 -2.44 20.10
N ILE A 313 19.66 -2.40 19.10
CA ILE A 313 18.65 -1.36 18.95
C ILE A 313 17.60 -1.44 20.07
N TRP A 314 17.19 -2.67 20.43
CA TRP A 314 16.24 -2.91 21.53
C TRP A 314 16.84 -2.66 22.91
N HIS A 315 18.15 -2.84 23.09
CA HIS A 315 18.85 -2.46 24.31
C HIS A 315 19.02 -0.94 24.45
N ALA A 316 19.26 -0.24 23.34
CA ALA A 316 19.47 1.21 23.34
C ALA A 316 18.16 2.03 23.30
N SER A 317 17.02 1.39 23.03
CA SER A 317 15.72 2.07 22.94
C SER A 317 14.80 1.71 24.10
N SER A 318 14.07 2.71 24.62
CA SER A 318 12.99 2.50 25.60
C SER A 318 11.75 1.83 25.01
N PHE A 319 11.68 1.69 23.68
CA PHE A 319 10.58 1.08 22.95
C PHE A 319 11.07 -0.05 22.03
N LYS A 320 10.46 -1.22 22.15
CA LYS A 320 10.80 -2.42 21.36
C LYS A 320 10.07 -2.40 20.02
N ALA A 321 10.53 -1.53 19.12
CA ALA A 321 9.90 -1.37 17.82
C ALA A 321 10.05 -2.63 16.95
N PRO A 322 8.97 -3.10 16.29
CA PRO A 322 9.03 -4.24 15.37
C PRO A 322 9.61 -3.89 13.99
N ASN A 323 9.86 -2.60 13.72
CA ASN A 323 10.43 -2.08 12.47
C ASN A 323 11.01 -0.67 12.67
N SER A 324 11.65 -0.10 11.64
CA SER A 324 12.21 1.27 11.69
C SER A 324 11.17 2.40 11.60
N HIS A 325 9.91 2.06 11.33
CA HIS A 325 8.87 2.99 10.89
C HIS A 325 9.30 3.84 9.68
N ASN A 326 10.16 3.27 8.83
CA ASN A 326 10.59 3.84 7.57
C ASN A 326 10.88 2.70 6.58
N GLY A 327 9.99 2.52 5.60
CA GLY A 327 10.09 1.42 4.66
C GLY A 327 11.39 1.40 3.85
N TYR A 328 12.05 2.55 3.65
CA TYR A 328 13.33 2.61 2.94
C TYR A 328 14.50 2.14 3.79
N LEU A 329 14.52 2.49 5.07
CA LEU A 329 15.54 2.00 6.01
C LEU A 329 15.37 0.49 6.22
N ASP A 330 14.14 0.00 6.37
CA ASP A 330 13.89 -1.44 6.49
C ASP A 330 14.31 -2.21 5.24
N LEU A 331 13.98 -1.71 4.05
CA LEU A 331 14.40 -2.36 2.80
C LEU A 331 15.93 -2.39 2.67
N CYS A 332 16.63 -1.34 3.12
CA CYS A 332 18.09 -1.29 3.14
C CYS A 332 18.68 -2.26 4.18
N LEU A 333 18.08 -2.39 5.36
CA LEU A 333 18.48 -3.39 6.36
C LEU A 333 18.30 -4.81 5.83
N GLU A 334 17.22 -5.09 5.11
CA GLU A 334 16.90 -6.43 4.63
C GLU A 334 17.72 -6.83 3.39
N LEU A 335 17.80 -5.97 2.38
CA LEU A 335 18.38 -6.28 1.06
C LEU A 335 19.54 -5.36 0.63
N GLY A 336 19.96 -4.45 1.52
CA GLY A 336 21.03 -3.50 1.26
C GLY A 336 20.69 -2.45 0.20
N LEU A 337 21.72 -1.68 -0.16
CA LEU A 337 21.66 -0.70 -1.24
C LEU A 337 21.30 -1.35 -2.58
N VAL A 338 21.69 -2.61 -2.82
CA VAL A 338 21.33 -3.32 -4.06
C VAL A 338 19.82 -3.48 -4.18
N GLY A 339 19.15 -4.04 -3.16
CA GLY A 339 17.70 -4.20 -3.17
C GLY A 339 16.97 -2.86 -3.22
N LEU A 340 17.43 -1.88 -2.45
CA LEU A 340 16.86 -0.52 -2.43
C LEU A 340 16.97 0.15 -3.80
N SER A 341 18.13 0.10 -4.46
CA SER A 341 18.33 0.68 -5.79
C SER A 341 17.44 0.04 -6.85
N ILE A 342 17.33 -1.30 -6.88
CA ILE A 342 16.44 -2.00 -7.81
C ILE A 342 14.98 -1.57 -7.61
N TYR A 343 14.54 -1.49 -6.35
CA TYR A 343 13.21 -1.02 -6.01
C TYR A 343 12.98 0.43 -6.48
N LEU A 344 13.90 1.34 -6.16
CA LEU A 344 13.77 2.76 -6.53
C LEU A 344 13.74 2.96 -8.05
N ILE A 345 14.62 2.28 -8.80
CA ILE A 345 14.62 2.34 -10.27
C ILE A 345 13.28 1.85 -10.81
N GLY A 346 12.80 0.69 -10.36
CA GLY A 346 11.49 0.16 -10.76
C GLY A 346 10.32 1.09 -10.41
N TYR A 347 10.39 1.71 -9.24
CA TYR A 347 9.42 2.69 -8.77
C TYR A 347 9.40 3.94 -9.65
N PHE A 348 10.55 4.54 -9.96
CA PHE A 348 10.62 5.75 -10.78
C PHE A 348 10.17 5.51 -12.23
N ILE A 349 10.54 4.37 -12.83
CA ILE A 349 10.05 3.95 -14.14
C ILE A 349 8.52 3.86 -14.12
N SER A 350 7.96 3.22 -13.08
CA SER A 350 6.51 3.06 -12.94
C SER A 350 5.80 4.37 -12.66
N LEU A 351 6.42 5.28 -11.88
CA LEU A 351 5.89 6.62 -11.66
C LEU A 351 5.85 7.41 -12.97
N GLN A 352 6.90 7.39 -13.77
CA GLN A 352 6.91 8.02 -15.09
C GLN A 352 5.81 7.48 -16.01
N LYS A 353 5.64 6.14 -16.05
CA LYS A 353 4.55 5.48 -16.79
C LYS A 353 3.17 5.93 -16.28
N ALA A 354 2.99 6.01 -14.96
CA ALA A 354 1.74 6.46 -14.34
C ALA A 354 1.45 7.94 -14.65
N LEU A 355 2.46 8.80 -14.63
CA LEU A 355 2.35 10.21 -14.99
C LEU A 355 2.02 10.40 -16.48
N PHE A 356 2.56 9.55 -17.36
CA PHE A 356 2.15 9.51 -18.76
C PHE A 356 0.70 9.03 -18.90
N TYR A 357 0.31 8.00 -18.14
CA TYR A 357 -1.05 7.45 -18.13
C TYR A 357 -2.11 8.48 -17.74
N VAL A 358 -1.84 9.33 -16.74
CA VAL A 358 -2.69 10.46 -16.34
C VAL A 358 -3.04 11.38 -17.52
N ARG A 359 -2.11 11.56 -18.47
CA ARG A 359 -2.31 12.42 -19.65
C ARG A 359 -3.07 11.71 -20.75
N ALA A 360 -2.74 10.44 -20.97
CA ALA A 360 -3.36 9.62 -22.01
C ALA A 360 -4.84 9.35 -21.70
N VAL A 361 -5.16 9.09 -20.42
CA VAL A 361 -6.50 8.76 -19.97
C VAL A 361 -7.17 9.98 -19.36
N LYS A 362 -8.03 10.63 -20.15
CA LYS A 362 -8.78 11.85 -19.78
C LYS A 362 -9.95 11.61 -18.82
N THR A 363 -9.88 10.58 -17.98
CA THR A 363 -10.92 10.21 -17.00
C THR A 363 -10.35 10.19 -15.60
N TYR A 364 -11.18 10.43 -14.58
CA TYR A 364 -10.70 10.58 -13.19
C TYR A 364 -10.02 9.32 -12.63
N ASP A 365 -10.38 8.13 -13.11
CA ASP A 365 -9.68 6.88 -12.77
C ASP A 365 -8.22 6.84 -13.27
N GLY A 366 -7.88 7.68 -14.26
CA GLY A 366 -6.52 7.87 -14.76
C GLY A 366 -5.53 8.39 -13.70
N PHE A 367 -6.03 9.12 -12.69
CA PHE A 367 -5.20 9.65 -11.60
C PHE A 367 -4.79 8.60 -10.56
N PHE A 368 -5.51 7.48 -10.48
CA PHE A 368 -5.33 6.50 -9.41
C PHE A 368 -3.89 5.94 -9.33
N PRO A 369 -3.27 5.45 -10.42
CA PRO A 369 -1.89 4.95 -10.37
C PRO A 369 -0.90 5.97 -9.81
N ALA A 370 -0.93 7.21 -10.31
CA ALA A 370 0.01 8.24 -9.88
C ALA A 370 -0.20 8.64 -8.41
N LEU A 371 -1.46 8.83 -7.98
CA LEU A 371 -1.78 9.17 -6.59
C LEU A 371 -1.42 8.05 -5.62
N PHE A 372 -1.66 6.79 -5.99
CA PHE A 372 -1.30 5.66 -5.14
C PHE A 372 0.23 5.54 -4.99
N LEU A 373 1.00 5.74 -6.07
CA LEU A 373 2.46 5.75 -5.99
C LEU A 373 2.98 6.90 -5.11
N VAL A 374 2.45 8.12 -5.27
CA VAL A 374 2.77 9.26 -4.37
C VAL A 374 2.46 8.89 -2.91
N TYR A 375 1.31 8.26 -2.65
CA TYR A 375 0.97 7.79 -1.32
C TYR A 375 1.98 6.76 -0.78
N ILE A 376 2.46 5.82 -1.59
CA ILE A 376 3.48 4.85 -1.17
C ILE A 376 4.74 5.57 -0.67
N VAL A 377 5.20 6.62 -1.34
CA VAL A 377 6.36 7.41 -0.86
C VAL A 377 6.07 8.03 0.50
N LEU A 378 4.96 8.75 0.61
CA LEU A 378 4.59 9.46 1.83
C LEU A 378 4.36 8.51 3.02
N ALA A 379 3.70 7.38 2.79
CA ALA A 379 3.46 6.37 3.80
C ALA A 379 4.78 5.79 4.31
N ASN A 380 5.74 5.53 3.41
CA ASN A 380 7.00 4.87 3.79
C ASN A 380 8.06 5.79 4.43
N LEU A 381 7.78 7.10 4.53
CA LEU A 381 8.57 8.00 5.37
C LEU A 381 8.28 7.82 6.87
N THR A 382 7.09 7.32 7.22
CA THR A 382 6.62 7.26 8.63
C THR A 382 6.10 5.89 9.04
N GLU A 383 5.99 4.95 8.11
CA GLU A 383 5.52 3.59 8.30
C GLU A 383 6.37 2.63 7.45
N SER A 384 6.34 1.36 7.79
CA SER A 384 7.07 0.32 7.05
C SER A 384 6.08 -0.52 6.26
N THR A 385 6.07 -0.37 4.94
CA THR A 385 5.19 -1.14 4.04
C THR A 385 5.88 -1.61 2.74
N LEU A 386 7.12 -1.19 2.49
CA LEU A 386 7.87 -1.61 1.31
C LEU A 386 8.25 -3.09 1.40
N ILE A 387 7.92 -3.83 0.35
CA ILE A 387 8.36 -5.24 0.13
C ILE A 387 7.99 -6.17 1.30
N ILE A 388 6.93 -5.85 2.04
CA ILE A 388 6.39 -6.73 3.07
C ILE A 388 5.48 -7.77 2.41
N GLN A 389 5.74 -9.05 2.65
CA GLN A 389 4.86 -10.14 2.23
C GLN A 389 3.46 -10.02 2.85
N ASN A 390 2.43 -10.54 2.18
CA ASN A 390 1.06 -10.51 2.68
C ASN A 390 0.51 -9.12 2.98
N ASN A 391 0.98 -8.13 2.21
CA ASN A 391 0.67 -6.74 2.44
C ASN A 391 -0.15 -6.14 1.29
N PHE A 392 -1.27 -5.51 1.65
CA PHE A 392 -2.16 -4.82 0.71
C PHE A 392 -1.46 -3.74 -0.13
N PHE A 393 -0.55 -2.97 0.45
CA PHE A 393 0.13 -1.89 -0.24
C PHE A 393 1.05 -2.44 -1.33
N LEU A 394 1.78 -3.52 -1.05
CA LEU A 394 2.57 -4.25 -2.04
C LEU A 394 1.68 -4.76 -3.17
N VAL A 395 0.55 -5.39 -2.81
CA VAL A 395 -0.39 -5.97 -3.79
C VAL A 395 -0.80 -4.92 -4.82
N ILE A 396 -1.29 -3.77 -4.36
CA ILE A 396 -1.80 -2.71 -5.23
C ILE A 396 -0.67 -2.01 -5.97
N GLN A 397 0.47 -1.76 -5.33
CA GLN A 397 1.61 -1.13 -5.97
C GLN A 397 2.10 -1.94 -7.18
N PHE A 398 2.32 -3.24 -7.01
CA PHE A 398 2.81 -4.07 -8.11
C PHE A 398 1.72 -4.39 -9.13
N ALA A 399 0.44 -4.44 -8.72
CA ALA A 399 -0.66 -4.50 -9.68
C ALA A 399 -0.66 -3.26 -10.58
N ILE A 400 -0.38 -2.07 -10.03
CA ILE A 400 -0.21 -0.85 -10.81
C ILE A 400 0.99 -0.96 -11.76
N PHE A 401 2.16 -1.40 -11.30
CA PHE A 401 3.37 -1.58 -12.14
C PHE A 401 3.05 -2.41 -13.38
N PHE A 402 2.44 -3.59 -13.18
CA PHE A 402 2.05 -4.47 -14.28
C PHE A 402 0.96 -3.89 -15.18
N SER A 403 -0.04 -3.21 -14.60
CA SER A 403 -1.22 -2.73 -15.35
C SER A 403 -0.90 -1.54 -16.26
N ILE A 404 -0.04 -0.61 -15.83
CA ILE A 404 0.35 0.56 -16.63
C ILE A 404 1.32 0.20 -17.76
N SER A 405 1.99 -0.96 -17.67
CA SER A 405 2.91 -1.45 -18.70
C SER A 405 2.22 -2.14 -19.89
N LEU A 406 0.91 -2.38 -19.80
CA LEU A 406 0.14 -2.89 -20.94
C LEU A 406 -0.21 -1.76 -21.91
N PRO A 407 0.00 -1.96 -23.24
CA PRO A 407 -0.47 -1.00 -24.22
C PRO A 407 -1.98 -0.86 -24.08
N GLN A 408 -2.42 0.36 -23.77
CA GLN A 408 -3.83 0.70 -23.68
C GLN A 408 -4.44 0.47 -25.06
N LYS A 409 -5.48 -0.36 -25.17
CA LYS A 409 -6.31 -0.37 -26.38
C LYS A 409 -6.85 1.04 -26.53
N GLU A 410 -6.44 1.75 -27.58
CA GLU A 410 -7.13 2.97 -27.97
C GLU A 410 -8.64 2.67 -28.00
N PRO A 411 -9.51 3.56 -27.49
CA PRO A 411 -10.93 3.45 -27.82
C PRO A 411 -11.01 3.40 -29.34
N ARG A 412 -11.61 2.34 -29.89
CA ARG A 412 -11.84 2.22 -31.34
C ARG A 412 -12.33 3.57 -31.82
N LYS A 413 -11.52 4.29 -32.61
CA LYS A 413 -11.97 5.49 -33.30
C LYS A 413 -13.23 5.07 -34.05
N PHE A 414 -14.37 5.65 -33.69
CA PHE A 414 -15.61 5.47 -34.42
C PHE A 414 -15.35 6.11 -35.79
N THR A 415 -14.92 5.32 -36.77
CA THR A 415 -14.84 5.77 -38.16
C THR A 415 -16.27 5.97 -38.65
N PRO A 416 -16.69 7.20 -39.03
CA PRO A 416 -18.06 7.48 -39.48
C PRO A 416 -18.44 6.76 -40.78
N GLU A 417 -17.47 6.15 -41.47
CA GLU A 417 -17.63 5.56 -42.81
C GLU A 417 -18.64 4.40 -42.87
N LYS A 418 -19.00 3.78 -41.74
CA LYS A 418 -20.02 2.72 -41.74
C LYS A 418 -21.47 3.20 -41.71
N TYR A 419 -21.74 4.48 -41.47
CA TYR A 419 -23.10 5.03 -41.52
C TYR A 419 -23.53 5.49 -42.93
N HIS A 420 -22.59 5.81 -43.82
CA HIS A 420 -22.95 6.27 -45.17
C HIS A 420 -23.32 5.15 -46.15
N LYS A 421 -22.98 3.88 -45.86
CA LYS A 421 -23.36 2.74 -46.71
C LYS A 421 -24.76 2.16 -46.43
N ILE A 422 -25.48 2.62 -45.40
CA ILE A 422 -26.81 2.09 -45.06
C ILE A 422 -27.95 3.02 -45.57
N LYS A 423 -27.63 4.22 -46.07
CA LYS A 423 -28.62 5.17 -46.63
C LYS A 423 -28.72 5.17 -48.17
N GLN A 424 -28.09 4.22 -48.86
CA GLN A 424 -28.18 4.07 -50.33
C GLN A 424 -28.86 2.76 -50.75
N ILE A 425 -29.89 2.32 -50.01
CA ILE A 425 -30.82 1.32 -50.53
C ILE A 425 -31.96 2.12 -51.18
N PRO A 426 -32.10 2.12 -52.51
CA PRO A 426 -33.21 2.79 -53.17
C PRO A 426 -34.50 2.04 -52.83
N ILE A 427 -35.54 2.80 -52.51
CA ILE A 427 -36.92 2.32 -52.42
C ILE A 427 -37.32 1.88 -53.83
N ILE A 428 -37.63 0.59 -54.00
CA ILE A 428 -38.42 0.05 -55.11
C ILE A 428 -39.47 -0.85 -54.49
#